data_AF-A0A352JUU6-F1
#
_entry.id   AF-A0A352JUU6-F1
#
_cell.length_a   1.000
_cell.length_b   1.000
_cell.length_c   1.000
_cell.angle_alpha   90.00
_cell.angle_beta   90.00
_cell.angle_gamma   90.00
#
_symmetry.space_group_name_H-M   'P 1'
#
loop_
_entity.id
_entity.type
_entity.pdbx_description
1 polymer ?
#
loop_
_entity_poly.entity_id
_entity_poly.type
_entity_poly.pdbx_seq_one_letter_code
_entity_poly.pdbx_strand_id
1 'polypeptide(L)'
;MLTNGLERGFSERNLRLINNSKVGQDKVGWYVYTASENIKVYFDNYYKFLEMTELKCLHEIKDLESRITETPASHEESLAFYRAKKIVHEQVLKHLYIFYADSKNLTSIMTPWCFGTVALEKIEIYRDKISKGQVQDPNIPEYPFYVLQYIDEIYKKTLLELFGFPEKALSMRWQYSELLKRYSKVLSNVTNSLQNVLSMIKSYEH
;
A
#
# COMPACT_ATOMS: atom_id res chain seq x y z
N MET A 1 9.54 -14.56 1.09
CA MET A 1 8.38 -15.48 0.99
C MET A 1 7.44 -15.09 2.12
N LEU A 2 6.15 -15.07 1.83
CA LEU A 2 5.14 -14.77 2.84
C LEU A 2 4.93 -15.94 3.80
N THR A 3 4.33 -15.66 4.94
CA THR A 3 4.12 -16.64 6.02
C THR A 3 3.19 -17.78 5.59
N ASN A 4 2.28 -17.50 4.65
CA ASN A 4 1.38 -18.48 4.03
C ASN A 4 2.03 -19.29 2.88
N GLY A 5 3.33 -19.13 2.62
CA GLY A 5 4.05 -19.85 1.57
C GLY A 5 3.94 -19.22 0.17
N LEU A 6 3.28 -18.07 0.01
CA LEU A 6 3.26 -17.38 -1.28
C LEU A 6 4.66 -16.88 -1.67
N GLU A 7 5.02 -17.14 -2.91
CA GLU A 7 6.25 -16.67 -3.54
C GLU A 7 6.06 -15.32 -4.25
N ARG A 8 7.16 -14.59 -4.43
CA ARG A 8 7.16 -13.31 -5.16
C ARG A 8 6.78 -13.56 -6.61
N GLY A 9 5.76 -12.86 -7.11
CA GLY A 9 5.37 -12.98 -8.53
C GLY A 9 6.52 -12.64 -9.49
N PHE A 10 7.27 -11.58 -9.20
CA PHE A 10 8.49 -11.19 -9.91
C PHE A 10 9.73 -11.65 -9.16
N SER A 11 10.05 -12.93 -9.28
CA SER A 11 11.34 -13.48 -8.81
C SER A 11 12.51 -12.96 -9.67
N GLU A 12 13.73 -13.00 -9.14
CA GLU A 12 14.93 -12.59 -9.90
C GLU A 12 15.09 -13.41 -11.20
N ARG A 13 14.72 -14.70 -11.17
CA ARG A 13 14.71 -15.56 -12.36
C ARG A 13 13.72 -15.05 -13.40
N ASN A 14 12.52 -14.68 -12.97
CA ASN A 14 11.49 -14.14 -13.87
C ASN A 14 11.90 -12.79 -14.44
N LEU A 15 12.49 -11.91 -13.61
CA LEU A 15 12.94 -10.58 -14.03
C LEU A 15 14.01 -10.62 -15.13
N ARG A 16 14.94 -11.59 -15.06
CA ARG A 16 15.94 -11.81 -16.12
C ARG A 16 15.34 -12.24 -17.46
N LEU A 17 14.15 -12.85 -17.44
CA LEU A 17 13.45 -13.37 -18.63
C LEU A 17 12.42 -12.36 -19.19
N ILE A 18 12.02 -11.37 -18.39
CA ILE A 18 11.04 -10.37 -18.78
C ILE A 18 11.67 -9.42 -19.80
N ASN A 19 11.18 -9.47 -21.04
CA ASN A 19 11.50 -8.51 -22.07
C ASN A 19 10.48 -7.36 -22.06
N ASN A 20 10.57 -6.47 -21.06
CA ASN A 20 9.69 -5.31 -20.93
C ASN A 20 10.52 -4.04 -20.76
N SER A 21 10.33 -3.05 -21.65
CA SER A 21 11.07 -1.79 -21.64
C SER A 21 10.87 -0.94 -20.38
N LYS A 22 9.85 -1.23 -19.57
CA LYS A 22 9.60 -0.57 -18.29
C LYS A 22 10.45 -1.11 -17.14
N VAL A 23 11.02 -2.31 -17.30
CA VAL A 23 11.88 -2.95 -16.30
C VAL A 23 13.32 -2.60 -16.61
N GLY A 24 14.00 -1.99 -15.64
CA GLY A 24 15.42 -1.67 -15.71
C GLY A 24 16.22 -2.39 -14.63
N GLN A 25 17.53 -2.40 -14.79
CA GLN A 25 18.47 -2.94 -13.81
C GLN A 25 19.63 -1.97 -13.64
N ASP A 26 19.99 -1.67 -12.40
CA ASP A 26 21.20 -0.92 -12.06
C ASP A 26 21.95 -1.58 -10.88
N LYS A 27 22.94 -0.87 -10.31
CA LYS A 27 23.76 -1.37 -9.20
C LYS A 27 22.95 -1.72 -7.93
N VAL A 28 21.78 -1.11 -7.75
CA VAL A 28 20.90 -1.35 -6.59
C VAL A 28 20.03 -2.58 -6.82
N GLY A 29 19.65 -2.85 -8.07
CA GLY A 29 18.92 -4.05 -8.46
C GLY A 29 17.93 -3.79 -9.59
N TRP A 30 16.93 -4.68 -9.68
CA TRP A 30 15.83 -4.54 -10.64
C TRP A 30 14.83 -3.49 -10.17
N TYR A 31 14.32 -2.69 -11.11
CA TYR A 31 13.30 -1.68 -10.84
C TYR A 31 12.29 -1.55 -11.97
N VAL A 32 11.12 -1.01 -11.65
CA VAL A 32 10.19 -0.47 -12.64
C VAL A 32 10.15 1.06 -12.50
N TYR A 33 10.03 1.76 -13.62
CA TYR A 33 9.75 3.19 -13.59
C TYR A 33 8.24 3.40 -13.57
N THR A 34 7.70 3.83 -12.43
CA THR A 34 6.25 4.05 -12.29
C THR A 34 5.89 5.39 -12.93
N ALA A 35 5.03 5.39 -13.95
CA ALA A 35 4.58 6.62 -14.60
C ALA A 35 3.77 7.53 -13.65
N SER A 36 3.03 6.93 -12.71
CA SER A 36 2.21 7.64 -11.71
C SER A 36 3.05 8.40 -10.68
N GLU A 37 4.22 7.87 -10.30
CA GLU A 37 5.04 8.47 -9.25
C GLU A 37 6.35 9.07 -9.78
N ASN A 38 6.66 8.83 -11.06
CA ASN A 38 7.86 9.27 -11.76
C ASN A 38 9.16 8.95 -11.01
N ILE A 39 9.23 7.77 -10.39
CA ILE A 39 10.38 7.28 -9.63
C ILE A 39 10.66 5.82 -9.96
N LYS A 40 11.90 5.39 -9.68
CA LYS A 40 12.27 3.99 -9.68
C LYS A 40 11.70 3.31 -8.44
N VAL A 41 10.91 2.27 -8.64
CA VAL A 41 10.47 1.36 -7.59
C VAL A 41 11.25 0.06 -7.74
N TYR A 42 12.13 -0.21 -6.78
CA TYR A 42 12.92 -1.43 -6.76
C TYR A 42 12.07 -2.60 -6.25
N PHE A 43 12.11 -3.73 -6.96
CA PHE A 43 11.30 -4.90 -6.63
C PHE A 43 11.59 -5.41 -5.21
N ASP A 44 12.86 -5.45 -4.79
CA ASP A 44 13.22 -5.91 -3.44
C ASP A 44 12.69 -5.01 -2.33
N ASN A 45 12.71 -3.68 -2.54
CA ASN A 45 12.16 -2.74 -1.56
C ASN A 45 10.65 -2.88 -1.44
N TYR A 46 9.97 -3.04 -2.58
CA TYR A 46 8.54 -3.30 -2.63
C TYR A 46 8.16 -4.59 -1.91
N TYR A 47 8.81 -5.71 -2.24
CA TYR A 47 8.53 -6.99 -1.61
C TYR A 47 8.87 -7.01 -0.13
N LYS A 48 9.97 -6.37 0.28
CA LYS A 48 10.31 -6.23 1.70
C LYS A 48 9.24 -5.42 2.45
N PHE A 49 8.71 -4.37 1.85
CA PHE A 49 7.60 -3.60 2.43
C PHE A 49 6.36 -4.49 2.63
N LEU A 50 5.97 -5.28 1.63
CA LEU A 50 4.85 -6.20 1.76
C LEU A 50 5.10 -7.28 2.82
N GLU A 51 6.28 -7.90 2.84
CA GLU A 51 6.65 -8.92 3.84
C GLU A 51 6.58 -8.36 5.27
N MET A 52 7.09 -7.14 5.50
CA MET A 52 6.97 -6.48 6.82
C MET A 52 5.52 -6.13 7.18
N THR A 53 4.73 -5.71 6.18
CA THR A 53 3.31 -5.37 6.38
C THR A 53 2.48 -6.61 6.71
N GLU A 54 2.75 -7.73 6.05
CA GLU A 54 2.10 -9.02 6.34
C GLU A 54 2.31 -9.40 7.81
N LEU A 55 3.57 -9.40 8.28
CA LEU A 55 3.91 -9.78 9.65
C LEU A 55 3.19 -8.90 10.68
N LYS A 56 3.14 -7.59 10.46
CA LYS A 56 2.40 -6.67 11.33
C LYS A 56 0.89 -6.96 11.32
N CYS A 57 0.29 -7.16 10.15
CA CYS A 57 -1.14 -7.47 10.06
C CYS A 57 -1.48 -8.79 10.76
N LEU A 58 -0.68 -9.84 10.55
CA LEU A 58 -0.92 -11.14 11.19
C LEU A 58 -0.81 -11.05 12.71
N HIS A 59 0.16 -10.28 13.21
CA HIS A 59 0.29 -10.02 14.64
C HIS A 59 -0.93 -9.28 15.21
N GLU A 60 -1.36 -8.19 14.58
CA GLU A 60 -2.52 -7.40 15.01
C GLU A 60 -3.82 -8.21 14.94
N ILE A 61 -4.03 -9.01 13.89
CA ILE A 61 -5.20 -9.87 13.77
C ILE A 61 -5.25 -10.88 14.90
N LYS A 62 -4.11 -11.52 15.23
CA LYS A 62 -4.04 -12.48 16.33
C LYS A 62 -4.36 -11.83 17.67
N ASP A 63 -3.84 -10.63 17.93
CA ASP A 63 -4.16 -9.88 19.15
C ASP A 63 -5.66 -9.53 19.21
N LEU A 64 -6.24 -9.06 18.10
CA LEU A 64 -7.66 -8.75 18.00
C LEU A 64 -8.54 -9.99 18.19
N GLU A 65 -8.14 -11.15 17.67
CA GLU A 65 -8.85 -12.41 17.89
C GLU A 65 -8.87 -12.83 19.36
N SER A 66 -7.74 -12.67 20.07
CA SER A 66 -7.69 -12.89 21.53
C SER A 66 -8.66 -11.95 22.25
N ARG A 67 -8.60 -10.65 21.94
CA ARG A 67 -9.49 -9.65 22.55
C ARG A 67 -10.96 -9.91 22.27
N ILE A 68 -11.33 -10.29 21.05
CA ILE A 68 -12.71 -10.63 20.69
C ILE A 68 -13.19 -11.85 21.48
N THR A 69 -12.34 -12.85 21.67
CA THR A 69 -12.69 -14.09 22.39
C THR A 69 -12.82 -13.86 23.90
N GLU A 70 -11.97 -13.01 24.47
CA GLU A 70 -11.95 -12.70 25.91
C GLU A 70 -13.03 -11.68 26.31
N THR A 71 -13.54 -10.89 25.37
CA THR A 71 -14.53 -9.85 25.64
C THR A 71 -15.94 -10.44 25.76
N PRO A 72 -16.65 -10.23 26.89
CA PRO A 72 -18.02 -10.72 27.04
C PRO A 72 -18.97 -10.14 25.99
N ALA A 73 -19.95 -10.93 25.56
CA ALA A 73 -20.97 -10.51 24.57
C ALA A 73 -21.76 -9.26 24.98
N SER A 74 -21.84 -8.95 26.28
CA SER A 74 -22.48 -7.74 26.79
C SER A 74 -21.74 -6.43 26.43
N HIS A 75 -20.47 -6.51 26.01
CA HIS A 75 -19.66 -5.35 25.61
C HIS A 75 -19.68 -5.16 24.10
N GLU A 76 -20.89 -4.98 23.55
CA GLU A 76 -21.13 -4.90 22.10
C GLU A 76 -20.27 -3.83 21.40
N GLU A 77 -20.10 -2.68 22.05
CA GLU A 77 -19.29 -1.57 21.52
C GLU A 77 -17.81 -1.95 21.36
N SER A 78 -17.21 -2.56 22.39
CA SER A 78 -15.82 -3.02 22.34
C SER A 78 -15.62 -4.11 21.28
N LEU A 79 -16.56 -5.06 21.20
CA LEU A 79 -16.55 -6.09 20.17
C LEU A 79 -16.66 -5.50 18.76
N ALA A 80 -17.52 -4.50 18.57
CA ALA A 80 -17.68 -3.80 17.30
C ALA A 80 -16.38 -3.09 16.90
N PHE A 81 -15.73 -2.41 17.83
CA PHE A 81 -14.43 -1.77 17.61
C PHE A 81 -13.35 -2.78 17.20
N TYR A 82 -13.21 -3.90 17.93
CA TYR A 82 -12.22 -4.93 17.59
C TYR A 82 -12.49 -5.57 16.24
N ARG A 83 -13.76 -5.86 15.93
CA ARG A 83 -14.18 -6.40 14.61
C ARG A 83 -13.91 -5.42 13.49
N ALA A 84 -14.21 -4.13 13.67
CA ALA A 84 -13.90 -3.09 12.70
C ALA A 84 -12.40 -3.01 12.41
N LYS A 85 -11.56 -3.02 13.45
CA LYS A 85 -10.10 -2.99 13.28
C LYS A 85 -9.61 -4.27 12.58
N LYS A 86 -10.16 -5.43 12.92
CA LYS A 86 -9.83 -6.72 12.29
C LYS A 86 -10.17 -6.70 10.79
N ILE A 87 -11.35 -6.23 10.42
CA ILE A 87 -11.78 -6.08 9.01
C ILE A 87 -10.78 -5.24 8.22
N VAL A 88 -10.32 -4.12 8.78
CA VAL A 88 -9.32 -3.26 8.12
C VAL A 88 -8.02 -4.04 7.82
N HIS A 89 -7.48 -4.78 8.79
CA HIS A 89 -6.27 -5.59 8.59
C HIS A 89 -6.47 -6.74 7.60
N GLU A 90 -7.62 -7.42 7.65
CA GLU A 90 -7.96 -8.50 6.72
C GLU A 90 -8.08 -8.00 5.28
N GLN A 91 -8.68 -6.82 5.07
CA GLN A 91 -8.72 -6.21 3.73
C GLN A 91 -7.33 -5.85 3.22
N VAL A 92 -6.44 -5.37 4.08
CA VAL A 92 -5.04 -5.12 3.71
C VAL A 92 -4.35 -6.42 3.30
N LEU A 93 -4.43 -7.47 4.11
CA LEU A 93 -3.81 -8.77 3.81
C LEU A 93 -4.33 -9.37 2.50
N LYS A 94 -5.66 -9.34 2.30
CA LYS A 94 -6.29 -9.85 1.08
C LYS A 94 -5.68 -9.24 -0.18
N HIS A 95 -5.53 -7.92 -0.20
CA HIS A 95 -4.97 -7.23 -1.36
C HIS A 95 -3.45 -7.40 -1.43
N LEU A 96 -2.76 -7.40 -0.30
CA LEU A 96 -1.33 -7.69 -0.22
C LEU A 96 -0.98 -9.01 -0.90
N TYR A 97 -1.72 -10.09 -0.61
CA TYR A 97 -1.48 -11.40 -1.22
C TYR A 97 -1.68 -11.40 -2.73
N ILE A 98 -2.73 -10.71 -3.21
CA ILE A 98 -2.99 -10.55 -4.65
C ILE A 98 -1.81 -9.84 -5.31
N PHE A 99 -1.37 -8.73 -4.75
CA PHE A 99 -0.27 -7.93 -5.31
C PHE A 99 1.10 -8.60 -5.18
N TYR A 100 1.35 -9.35 -4.11
CA TYR A 100 2.61 -10.05 -3.87
C TYR A 100 2.86 -11.17 -4.89
N ALA A 101 1.82 -11.95 -5.19
CA ALA A 101 1.91 -13.11 -6.08
C ALA A 101 1.75 -12.74 -7.57
N ASP A 102 1.32 -11.51 -7.89
CA ASP A 102 1.13 -11.09 -9.29
C ASP A 102 2.48 -11.05 -10.03
N SER A 103 2.58 -11.86 -11.08
CA SER A 103 3.77 -11.99 -11.93
C SER A 103 3.58 -11.40 -13.33
N LYS A 104 2.40 -10.83 -13.61
CA LYS A 104 2.02 -10.38 -14.96
C LYS A 104 1.84 -8.88 -15.01
N ASN A 105 1.28 -8.29 -13.97
CA ASN A 105 0.96 -6.87 -13.96
C ASN A 105 2.03 -6.06 -13.24
N LEU A 106 2.88 -5.36 -13.99
CA LEU A 106 3.87 -4.44 -13.41
C LEU A 106 3.24 -3.26 -12.67
N THR A 107 1.95 -2.96 -12.86
CA THR A 107 1.27 -1.92 -12.05
C THR A 107 1.04 -2.35 -10.61
N SER A 108 1.23 -3.64 -10.27
CA SER A 108 1.26 -4.11 -8.88
C SER A 108 2.47 -3.57 -8.12
N ILE A 109 3.57 -3.29 -8.84
CA ILE A 109 4.81 -2.79 -8.29
C ILE A 109 4.73 -1.28 -8.17
N MET A 110 4.64 -0.82 -6.93
CA MET A 110 4.36 0.57 -6.58
C MET A 110 5.06 0.95 -5.28
N THR A 111 5.15 2.23 -4.95
CA THR A 111 5.68 2.59 -3.63
C THR A 111 4.74 2.17 -2.50
N PRO A 112 5.25 2.11 -1.25
CA PRO A 112 4.40 2.01 -0.07
C PRO A 112 3.24 3.01 -0.08
N TRP A 113 3.49 4.26 -0.51
CA TRP A 113 2.49 5.33 -0.53
C TRP A 113 1.33 5.00 -1.47
N CYS A 114 1.65 4.55 -2.69
CA CYS A 114 0.64 4.15 -3.66
C CYS A 114 -0.15 2.94 -3.15
N PHE A 115 0.54 1.97 -2.53
CA PHE A 115 -0.12 0.82 -1.91
C PHE A 115 -1.07 1.24 -0.79
N GLY A 116 -0.69 2.21 0.04
CA GLY A 116 -1.56 2.73 1.11
C GLY A 116 -2.83 3.38 0.57
N THR A 117 -2.74 4.13 -0.53
CA THR A 117 -3.92 4.70 -1.21
C THR A 117 -4.82 3.61 -1.80
N VAL A 118 -4.23 2.56 -2.40
CA VAL A 118 -5.00 1.41 -2.88
C VAL A 118 -5.71 0.72 -1.72
N ALA A 119 -5.01 0.45 -0.61
CA ALA A 119 -5.60 -0.17 0.57
C ALA A 119 -6.77 0.65 1.12
N LEU A 120 -6.62 1.98 1.19
CA LEU A 120 -7.67 2.92 1.60
C LEU A 120 -8.92 2.75 0.72
N GLU A 121 -8.77 2.85 -0.60
CA GLU A 121 -9.87 2.70 -1.57
C GLU A 121 -10.56 1.34 -1.42
N LYS A 122 -9.79 0.26 -1.22
CA LYS A 122 -10.36 -1.08 -1.07
C LYS A 122 -11.14 -1.25 0.22
N ILE A 123 -10.73 -0.60 1.31
CA ILE A 123 -11.49 -0.57 2.56
C ILE A 123 -12.79 0.21 2.38
N GLU A 124 -12.75 1.38 1.74
CA GLU A 124 -13.95 2.19 1.46
C GLU A 124 -14.96 1.41 0.60
N ILE A 125 -14.49 0.76 -0.47
CA ILE A 125 -15.33 -0.12 -1.31
C ILE A 125 -15.89 -1.28 -0.49
N TYR A 126 -15.10 -1.90 0.40
CA TYR A 126 -15.56 -3.02 1.21
C TYR A 126 -16.64 -2.57 2.20
N ARG A 127 -16.41 -1.47 2.91
CA ARG A 127 -17.36 -0.81 3.81
C ARG A 127 -18.68 -0.51 3.10
N ASP A 128 -18.64 -0.01 1.87
CA ASP A 128 -19.85 0.26 1.07
C ASP A 128 -20.59 -1.00 0.62
N LYS A 129 -19.89 -2.12 0.44
CA LYS A 129 -20.54 -3.41 0.17
C LYS A 129 -21.19 -3.98 1.43
N ILE A 130 -20.59 -3.79 2.60
CA ILE A 130 -21.18 -4.17 3.89
C ILE A 130 -22.49 -3.40 4.10
N SER A 131 -22.49 -2.08 3.92
CA SER A 131 -23.69 -1.25 4.13
C SER A 131 -24.85 -1.62 3.20
N LYS A 132 -24.56 -2.21 2.04
CA LYS A 132 -25.54 -2.72 1.06
C LYS A 132 -25.93 -4.19 1.28
N GLY A 133 -25.38 -4.86 2.30
CA GLY A 133 -25.62 -6.29 2.54
C GLY A 133 -25.06 -7.22 1.45
N GLN A 134 -24.05 -6.77 0.70
CA GLN A 134 -23.46 -7.51 -0.42
C GLN A 134 -22.31 -8.44 -0.01
N VAL A 135 -22.01 -8.51 1.29
CA VAL A 135 -20.90 -9.28 1.86
C VAL A 135 -21.40 -10.11 3.02
N GLN A 136 -21.01 -11.38 3.04
CA GLN A 136 -21.13 -12.23 4.22
C GLN A 136 -19.75 -12.33 4.86
N ASP A 137 -19.60 -11.74 6.04
CA ASP A 137 -18.35 -11.68 6.78
C ASP A 137 -18.62 -12.08 8.24
N PRO A 138 -17.90 -13.05 8.82
CA PRO A 138 -18.12 -13.51 10.19
C PRO A 138 -17.88 -12.45 11.25
N ASN A 139 -17.13 -11.39 10.92
CA ASN A 139 -16.90 -10.26 11.82
C ASN A 139 -18.06 -9.27 11.85
N ILE A 140 -19.09 -9.47 11.03
CA ILE A 140 -20.22 -8.56 10.91
C ILE A 140 -21.44 -9.18 11.60
N PRO A 141 -21.90 -8.60 12.73
CA PRO A 141 -23.12 -9.07 13.39
C PRO A 141 -24.36 -8.74 12.54
N GLU A 142 -25.50 -9.33 12.91
CA GLU A 142 -26.80 -9.09 12.25
C GLU A 142 -27.14 -7.58 12.14
N TYR A 143 -26.71 -6.79 13.12
CA TYR A 143 -26.80 -5.33 13.11
C TYR A 143 -25.41 -4.69 12.93
N PRO A 144 -24.99 -4.35 11.70
CA PRO A 144 -23.61 -3.92 11.40
C PRO A 144 -23.31 -2.46 11.78
N PHE A 145 -24.27 -1.73 12.35
CA PHE A 145 -24.21 -0.27 12.53
C PHE A 145 -22.93 0.19 13.23
N TYR A 146 -22.63 -0.36 14.41
CA TYR A 146 -21.44 0.01 15.18
C TYR A 146 -20.14 -0.37 14.47
N VAL A 147 -20.10 -1.51 13.80
CA VAL A 147 -18.90 -1.96 13.06
C VAL A 147 -18.62 -0.99 11.90
N LEU A 148 -19.65 -0.61 11.14
CA LEU A 148 -19.52 0.36 10.05
C LEU A 148 -19.06 1.73 10.54
N GLN A 149 -19.65 2.21 11.64
CA GLN A 149 -19.25 3.47 12.26
C GLN A 149 -17.77 3.44 12.65
N TYR A 150 -17.33 2.38 13.34
CA TYR A 150 -15.92 2.28 13.72
C TYR A 150 -14.98 2.13 12.54
N ILE A 151 -15.37 1.42 11.48
CA ILE A 151 -14.56 1.38 10.25
C ILE A 151 -14.33 2.81 9.76
N ASP A 152 -15.38 3.63 9.65
CA ASP A 152 -15.29 5.02 9.18
C ASP A 152 -14.42 5.90 10.09
N GLU A 153 -14.40 5.63 11.39
CA GLU A 153 -13.61 6.39 12.36
C GLU A 153 -12.12 6.00 12.34
N ILE A 154 -11.79 4.71 12.21
CA ILE A 154 -10.45 4.21 12.53
C ILE A 154 -9.59 3.89 11.31
N TYR A 155 -10.19 3.58 10.14
CA TYR A 155 -9.46 2.98 9.02
C TYR A 155 -8.21 3.78 8.60
N LYS A 156 -8.30 5.10 8.50
CA LYS A 156 -7.15 5.95 8.14
C LYS A 156 -6.04 5.86 9.17
N LYS A 157 -6.38 5.96 10.46
CA LYS A 157 -5.40 5.91 11.55
C LYS A 157 -4.73 4.53 11.60
N THR A 158 -5.51 3.47 11.49
CA THR A 158 -5.00 2.09 11.46
C THR A 158 -4.03 1.88 10.30
N LEU A 159 -4.34 2.38 9.10
CA LEU A 159 -3.43 2.27 7.94
C LEU A 159 -2.13 3.08 8.14
N LEU A 160 -2.22 4.28 8.72
CA LEU A 160 -1.05 5.10 9.02
C LEU A 160 -0.10 4.39 9.98
N GLU A 161 -0.63 3.84 11.07
CA GLU A 161 0.13 3.08 12.07
C GLU A 161 0.74 1.81 11.46
N LEU A 162 -0.05 1.06 10.68
CA LEU A 162 0.38 -0.17 10.04
C LEU A 162 1.57 0.06 9.08
N PHE A 163 1.44 1.05 8.20
CA PHE A 163 2.47 1.36 7.21
C PHE A 163 3.61 2.24 7.75
N GLY A 164 3.48 2.80 8.96
CA GLY A 164 4.45 3.73 9.54
C GLY A 164 4.48 5.09 8.81
N PHE A 165 3.33 5.55 8.34
CA PHE A 165 3.20 6.80 7.61
C PHE A 165 3.00 7.99 8.56
N PRO A 166 3.44 9.21 8.16
CA PRO A 166 3.15 10.41 8.92
C PRO A 166 1.65 10.67 8.93
N GLU A 167 1.12 11.27 10.00
CA GLU A 167 -0.32 11.47 10.24
C GLU A 167 -1.09 12.09 9.07
N LYS A 168 -0.40 12.90 8.25
CA LYS A 168 -1.01 13.59 7.12
C LYS A 168 -1.08 12.75 5.83
N ALA A 169 -0.42 11.59 5.76
CA ALA A 169 -0.16 10.87 4.51
C ALA A 169 -1.40 10.47 3.70
N LEU A 170 -2.49 10.13 4.39
CA LEU A 170 -3.75 9.68 3.77
C LEU A 170 -4.80 10.80 3.68
N SER A 171 -4.41 12.06 3.91
CA SER A 171 -5.28 13.21 3.66
C SER A 171 -5.17 13.65 2.20
N MET A 172 -6.31 13.96 1.56
CA MET A 172 -6.36 14.48 0.18
C MET A 172 -5.36 15.64 -0.02
N ARG A 173 -5.36 16.62 0.90
CA ARG A 173 -4.45 17.77 0.84
C ARG A 173 -2.97 17.40 0.85
N TRP A 174 -2.58 16.40 1.64
CA TRP A 174 -1.21 15.94 1.68
C TRP A 174 -0.82 15.18 0.41
N GLN A 175 -1.69 14.29 -0.08
CA GLN A 175 -1.47 13.55 -1.33
C GLN A 175 -1.17 14.52 -2.49
N TYR A 176 -1.97 15.58 -2.65
CA TYR A 176 -1.70 16.63 -3.64
C TYR A 176 -0.40 17.39 -3.36
N SER A 177 -0.12 17.79 -2.11
CA SER A 177 1.11 18.52 -1.80
C SER A 177 2.38 17.70 -2.04
N GLU A 178 2.32 16.39 -1.82
CA GLU A 178 3.46 15.50 -2.01
C GLU A 178 3.64 15.15 -3.49
N LEU A 179 2.55 14.96 -4.24
CA LEU A 179 2.58 14.93 -5.70
C LEU A 179 3.24 16.20 -6.25
N LEU A 180 2.78 17.38 -5.82
CA LEU A 180 3.33 18.68 -6.24
C LEU A 180 4.82 18.82 -5.90
N LYS A 181 5.27 18.40 -4.71
CA LYS A 181 6.69 18.39 -4.35
C LYS A 181 7.51 17.45 -5.23
N ARG A 182 6.99 16.26 -5.55
CA ARG A 182 7.65 15.32 -6.47
C ARG A 182 7.76 15.93 -7.87
N TYR A 183 6.69 16.51 -8.40
CA TYR A 183 6.72 17.22 -9.69
C TYR A 183 7.68 18.42 -9.68
N SER A 184 7.70 19.20 -8.60
CA SER A 184 8.60 20.36 -8.44
C SER A 184 10.07 19.95 -8.43
N LYS A 185 10.42 18.88 -7.70
CA LYS A 185 11.78 18.32 -7.71
C LYS A 185 12.19 17.83 -9.09
N VAL A 186 11.27 17.24 -9.84
CA VAL A 186 11.51 16.78 -11.22
C VAL A 186 11.76 17.95 -12.15
N LEU A 187 10.93 19.00 -12.10
CA LEU A 187 11.14 20.21 -12.90
C LEU A 187 12.52 20.81 -12.62
N SER A 188 12.91 20.92 -11.35
CA SER A 188 14.24 21.38 -10.97
C SER A 188 15.36 20.51 -11.56
N ASN A 189 15.21 19.19 -11.53
CA ASN A 189 16.20 18.28 -12.13
C ASN A 189 16.31 18.42 -13.66
N VAL A 190 15.18 18.61 -14.35
CA VAL A 190 15.16 18.84 -15.81
C VAL A 190 15.81 20.17 -16.16
N THR A 191 15.48 21.25 -15.42
CA THR A 191 16.09 22.57 -15.59
C THR A 191 17.60 22.51 -15.37
N ASN A 192 18.06 21.84 -14.31
CA ASN A 192 19.48 21.67 -14.03
C ASN A 192 20.19 20.86 -15.13
N SER A 193 19.55 19.80 -15.63
CA SER A 193 20.11 18.98 -16.72
C SER A 193 20.23 19.78 -18.02
N LEU A 194 19.20 20.58 -18.37
CA LEU A 194 19.24 21.46 -19.54
C LEU A 194 20.29 22.57 -19.40
N GLN A 195 20.42 23.17 -18.21
CA GLN A 195 21.47 24.16 -17.94
C GLN A 195 22.87 23.56 -18.07
N ASN A 196 23.06 22.32 -17.61
CA ASN A 196 24.34 21.60 -17.75
C ASN A 196 24.67 21.26 -19.21
N VAL A 197 23.66 20.92 -20.03
CA VAL A 197 23.86 20.71 -21.47
C VAL A 197 24.18 22.03 -22.17
N LEU A 198 23.46 23.10 -21.85
CA LEU A 198 23.72 24.43 -22.40
C LEU A 198 25.10 24.97 -22.01
N SER A 199 25.57 24.72 -20.78
CA SER A 199 26.91 25.11 -20.34
C SER A 199 27.99 24.28 -21.03
N MET A 200 27.77 22.97 -21.23
CA MET A 200 28.67 22.13 -22.02
C MET A 200 28.80 22.63 -23.47
N ILE A 201 27.69 22.92 -24.15
CA ILE A 201 27.71 23.44 -25.53
C ILE A 201 28.48 24.76 -25.59
N LYS A 202 28.22 25.69 -24.66
CA LYS A 202 28.95 26.97 -24.59
C LYS A 202 30.44 26.81 -24.32
N SER A 203 30.86 25.77 -23.59
CA SER A 203 32.28 25.49 -23.33
C SER A 203 33.00 24.80 -24.50
N TYR A 204 32.27 24.25 -25.47
CA TYR A 204 32.83 23.64 -26.69
C TYR A 204 32.98 24.64 -27.85
N GLU A 205 32.33 25.81 -27.77
CA GLU A 205 32.44 26.90 -28.75
C GLU A 205 33.59 27.90 -28.44
N HIS A 206 34.45 27.57 -27.47
CA HIS A 206 35.72 28.25 -27.16
C HIS A 206 36.89 27.28 -27.33
#